data_AF-A0A939HVG1-F1
#
_entry.id   AF-A0A939HVG1-F1
#
_cell.length_a   1.000
_cell.length_b   1.000
_cell.length_c   1.000
_cell.angle_alpha   90.00
_cell.angle_beta   90.00
_cell.angle_gamma   90.00
#
_symmetry.space_group_name_H-M   'P 1'
#
loop_
_entity.id
_entity.type
_entity.pdbx_description
1 polymer ?
#
loop_
_entity_poly.entity_id
_entity_poly.type
_entity_poly.pdbx_seq_one_letter_code
_entity_poly.pdbx_strand_id
1 'polypeptide(L)'
;MGNDDPIRYSLKVKNYNELRKTRILIPKLLVVLFIPENPGDWLKQSERELCLRKCGYWLSLRGQPATDNTERMTVYLPRQQQFTVNALQTIMQQIQTRGTL
;
A
#
# COMPACT_ATOMS: atom_id res chain seq x y z
N MET A 1 13.76 -14.11 -12.04
CA MET A 1 14.31 -12.95 -11.33
C MET A 1 13.15 -11.97 -11.15
N GLY A 2 12.66 -11.81 -9.92
CA GLY A 2 11.59 -10.84 -9.65
C GLY A 2 12.15 -9.44 -9.86
N ASN A 3 11.44 -8.60 -10.62
CA ASN A 3 11.88 -7.24 -10.81
C ASN A 3 11.82 -6.50 -9.46
N ASP A 4 12.97 -6.08 -8.92
CA ASP A 4 13.07 -5.31 -7.66
C ASP A 4 12.56 -3.87 -7.83
N ASP A 5 12.27 -3.44 -9.05
CA ASP A 5 11.72 -2.12 -9.32
C ASP A 5 10.40 -1.89 -8.55
N PRO A 6 10.28 -0.75 -7.85
CA PRO A 6 9.07 -0.41 -7.14
C PRO A 6 7.91 -0.18 -8.11
N ILE A 7 6.69 -0.51 -7.67
CA ILE A 7 5.48 -0.29 -8.45
C ILE A 7 5.12 1.19 -8.42
N ARG A 8 5.00 1.79 -9.59
CA ARG A 8 4.55 3.18 -9.73
C ARG A 8 3.03 3.22 -9.57
N TYR A 9 2.54 4.01 -8.64
CA TYR A 9 1.10 4.24 -8.45
C TYR A 9 0.79 5.74 -8.48
N SER A 10 -0.14 6.13 -9.34
CA SER A 10 -0.54 7.53 -9.48
C SER A 10 -1.68 7.84 -8.51
N LEU A 11 -1.38 8.54 -7.42
CA LEU A 11 -2.30 8.88 -6.34
C LEU A 11 -2.85 10.30 -6.52
N LYS A 12 -4.14 10.53 -6.23
CA LYS A 12 -4.70 11.90 -6.22
C LYS A 12 -3.98 12.77 -5.18
N VAL A 13 -3.60 14.00 -5.51
CA VAL A 13 -2.87 14.91 -4.61
C VAL A 13 -3.61 15.14 -3.30
N LYS A 14 -4.95 15.24 -3.33
CA LYS A 14 -5.78 15.30 -2.11
C LYS A 14 -5.50 14.12 -1.16
N ASN A 15 -5.44 12.89 -1.69
CA ASN A 15 -5.19 11.70 -0.88
C ASN A 15 -3.73 11.66 -0.39
N TYR A 16 -2.78 12.03 -1.24
CA TYR A 16 -1.37 12.17 -0.85
C TYR A 16 -1.21 13.14 0.33
N ASN A 17 -1.83 14.32 0.23
CA ASN A 17 -1.80 15.35 1.27
C ASN A 17 -2.48 14.89 2.56
N GLU A 18 -3.55 14.11 2.48
CA GLU A 18 -4.21 13.52 3.66
C GLU A 18 -3.38 12.45 4.37
N LEU A 19 -2.62 11.65 3.60
CA LEU A 19 -1.81 10.54 4.10
C LEU A 19 -0.44 10.99 4.63
N ARG A 20 0.09 12.13 4.17
CA ARG A 20 1.40 12.64 4.63
C ARG A 20 1.39 13.37 5.97
N LYS A 21 0.21 13.71 6.51
CA LYS A 21 0.07 14.50 7.74
C LYS A 21 0.79 13.84 8.91
N THR A 22 1.59 14.62 9.65
CA THR A 22 2.37 14.13 10.79
C THR A 22 1.65 14.28 12.13
N ARG A 23 0.75 15.26 12.26
CA ARG A 23 -0.05 15.55 13.45
C ARG A 23 -1.44 14.94 13.33
N ILE A 24 -1.53 13.63 13.48
CA ILE A 24 -2.79 12.87 13.43
C ILE A 24 -2.84 11.89 14.60
N LEU A 25 -4.03 11.68 15.16
CA LEU A 25 -4.24 10.75 16.28
C LEU A 25 -4.14 9.28 15.81
N ILE A 26 -4.62 8.99 14.60
CA ILE A 26 -4.66 7.64 14.02
C ILE A 26 -3.68 7.61 12.84
N PRO A 27 -2.64 6.74 12.87
CA PRO A 27 -1.76 6.54 11.71
C PRO A 27 -2.54 6.12 10.47
N LYS A 28 -2.12 6.61 9.30
CA LYS A 28 -2.73 6.28 8.02
C LYS A 28 -1.72 5.59 7.12
N LEU A 29 -2.17 4.58 6.39
CA LEU A 29 -1.40 3.86 5.39
C LEU A 29 -2.07 3.94 4.03
N LEU A 30 -1.27 4.06 2.99
CA LEU A 30 -1.72 3.74 1.64
C LEU A 30 -1.64 2.22 1.47
N VAL A 31 -2.75 1.58 1.11
CA VAL A 31 -2.75 0.18 0.64
C VAL A 31 -3.28 0.17 -0.79
N VAL A 32 -2.50 -0.40 -1.71
CA VAL A 32 -2.87 -0.53 -3.12
C VAL A 32 -2.97 -2.01 -3.45
N LEU A 33 -4.20 -2.46 -3.75
CA LEU A 33 -4.47 -3.81 -4.23
C LEU A 33 -4.45 -3.80 -5.76
N PHE A 34 -3.58 -4.63 -6.35
CA PHE A 34 -3.59 -4.86 -7.79
C PHE A 34 -4.49 -6.05 -8.06
N ILE A 35 -5.54 -5.86 -8.85
CA ILE A 35 -6.45 -6.92 -9.27
C ILE A 35 -6.41 -7.05 -10.79
N PRO A 36 -6.64 -8.26 -11.33
CA PRO A 36 -6.83 -8.43 -12.77
C PRO A 36 -8.00 -7.60 -13.29
N GLU A 37 -7.94 -7.18 -14.55
CA GLU A 37 -9.02 -6.41 -15.18
C GLU A 37 -10.32 -7.22 -15.28
N ASN A 38 -10.20 -8.52 -15.59
CA ASN A 38 -11.33 -9.41 -15.65
C ASN A 38 -11.66 -9.98 -14.24
N PRO A 39 -12.88 -9.78 -13.71
CA PRO A 39 -13.32 -10.37 -12.45
C PRO A 39 -13.21 -11.89 -12.39
N GLY A 40 -13.37 -12.59 -13.52
CA GLY A 40 -13.21 -14.05 -13.60
C GLY A 40 -11.79 -14.52 -13.28
N ASP A 41 -10.80 -13.63 -13.41
CA ASP A 41 -9.40 -13.90 -13.07
C ASP A 41 -9.05 -13.49 -11.64
N TRP A 42 -10.00 -13.03 -10.81
CA TRP A 42 -9.69 -12.67 -9.43
C TRP A 42 -9.46 -13.88 -8.55
N LEU A 43 -10.21 -14.95 -8.80
CA LEU A 43 -10.28 -16.14 -7.98
C LEU A 43 -10.03 -17.38 -8.84
N LYS A 44 -9.12 -18.24 -8.39
CA LYS A 44 -9.01 -19.59 -8.93
C LYS A 44 -9.48 -20.57 -7.87
N GLN A 45 -10.50 -21.34 -8.19
CA GLN A 45 -11.02 -22.41 -7.34
C GLN A 45 -10.71 -23.76 -7.98
N SER A 46 -10.24 -24.69 -7.17
CA SER A 46 -10.08 -26.09 -7.53
C SER A 46 -10.32 -26.96 -6.29
N GLU A 47 -10.39 -28.29 -6.45
CA GLU A 47 -10.49 -29.21 -5.32
C GLU A 47 -9.32 -29.10 -4.33
N ARG A 48 -8.16 -28.61 -4.79
CA ARG A 48 -6.94 -28.49 -3.97
C ARG A 48 -6.86 -27.19 -3.19
N GLU A 49 -7.33 -26.10 -3.80
CA GLU A 49 -7.08 -24.76 -3.29
C GLU A 49 -8.08 -23.73 -3.78
N LEU A 50 -8.24 -22.71 -2.96
CA LEU A 50 -8.89 -21.45 -3.27
C LEU A 50 -7.82 -20.35 -3.27
N CYS A 51 -7.51 -19.80 -4.45
CA CYS A 51 -6.46 -18.79 -4.61
C CYS A 51 -7.03 -17.47 -5.09
N LEU A 52 -6.90 -16.43 -4.26
CA LEU A 52 -7.05 -15.05 -4.70
C LEU A 52 -5.78 -14.62 -5.45
N ARG A 53 -5.93 -14.09 -6.66
CA ARG A 53 -4.80 -13.69 -7.49
C ARG A 53 -4.35 -12.27 -7.15
N LYS A 54 -3.02 -12.07 -7.18
CA LYS A 54 -2.30 -10.84 -6.82
C LYS A 54 -2.37 -10.52 -5.32
N CYS A 55 -1.70 -9.44 -4.90
CA CYS A 55 -1.65 -9.02 -3.51
C CYS A 55 -1.63 -7.49 -3.40
N GLY A 56 -1.91 -7.01 -2.19
CA GLY A 56 -1.78 -5.60 -1.86
C GLY A 56 -0.34 -5.23 -1.52
N TYR A 57 0.00 -3.96 -1.74
CA TYR A 57 1.24 -3.35 -1.26
C TYR A 57 0.88 -2.17 -0.38
N TRP A 58 1.68 -1.91 0.65
CA TRP A 58 1.44 -0.81 1.57
C TRP A 58 2.58 0.20 1.56
N LEU A 59 2.30 1.44 1.98
CA LEU A 59 3.29 2.49 2.16
C LEU A 59 2.81 3.51 3.21
N SER A 60 3.70 3.90 4.14
CA SER A 60 3.51 5.09 4.97
C SER A 60 3.94 6.32 4.19
N LEU A 61 3.04 7.29 4.03
CA LEU A 61 3.37 8.60 3.44
C LEU A 61 3.65 9.66 4.51
N ARG A 62 3.56 9.30 5.79
CA ARG A 62 3.72 10.23 6.91
C ARG A 62 5.05 10.97 6.79
N GLY A 63 5.01 12.30 6.83
CA GLY A 63 6.20 13.13 6.79
C GLY A 63 6.87 13.27 5.41
N GLN A 64 6.40 12.56 4.37
CA GLN A 64 6.86 12.77 2.99
C GLN A 64 6.70 14.23 2.59
N PRO A 65 7.53 14.83 1.71
CA PRO A 65 7.48 16.25 1.37
C PRO A 65 6.15 16.66 0.69
N ALA A 66 5.84 17.96 0.71
CA ALA A 66 4.75 18.49 -0.10
C ALA A 66 5.11 18.37 -1.59
N THR A 67 4.11 18.52 -2.46
CA THR A 67 4.30 18.48 -3.91
C THR A 67 3.62 19.70 -4.53
N ASP A 68 4.22 20.24 -5.59
CA ASP A 68 3.65 21.31 -6.40
C ASP A 68 2.66 20.77 -7.45
N ASN A 69 2.53 19.44 -7.58
CA ASN A 69 1.55 18.81 -8.45
C ASN A 69 0.13 19.18 -8.00
N THR A 70 -0.73 19.48 -8.96
CA THR A 70 -2.11 19.92 -8.69
C THR A 70 -3.11 18.76 -8.63
N GLU A 71 -2.92 17.73 -9.47
CA GLU A 71 -3.91 16.65 -9.61
C GLU A 71 -3.42 15.29 -9.08
N ARG A 72 -2.24 14.85 -9.52
CA ARG A 72 -1.72 13.51 -9.23
C ARG A 72 -0.27 13.54 -8.77
N MET A 73 0.06 12.69 -7.81
CA MET A 73 1.41 12.43 -7.32
C MET A 73 1.74 10.96 -7.54
N THR A 74 2.87 10.67 -8.17
CA THR A 74 3.33 9.27 -8.32
C THR A 74 4.06 8.86 -7.05
N VAL A 75 3.60 7.78 -6.43
CA VAL A 75 4.28 7.13 -5.32
C VAL A 75 4.86 5.80 -5.79
N TYR A 76 5.92 5.35 -5.11
CA TYR A 76 6.68 4.15 -5.48
C TYR A 76 6.49 3.12 -4.37
N LEU A 77 5.83 2.01 -4.67
CA LEU A 77 5.53 0.93 -3.73
C LEU A 77 6.64 -0.13 -3.82
N PRO A 78 7.49 -0.30 -2.79
CA PRO A 78 8.54 -1.33 -2.80
C PRO A 78 7.91 -2.72 -2.89
N ARG A 79 8.51 -3.61 -3.70
CA ARG A 79 8.01 -4.97 -3.91
C ARG A 79 8.02 -5.82 -2.64
N GLN A 80 8.89 -5.46 -1.70
CA GLN A 80 9.03 -6.13 -0.40
C GLN A 80 7.94 -5.68 0.59
N GLN A 81 7.25 -4.55 0.36
CA GLN A 81 6.16 -4.07 1.21
C GLN A 81 4.80 -4.66 0.80
N GLN A 82 4.72 -6.00 0.76
CA GLN A 82 3.46 -6.70 0.58
C GLN A 82 2.58 -6.56 1.82
N PHE A 83 1.29 -6.34 1.63
CA PHE A 83 0.30 -6.20 2.70
C PHE A 83 -0.20 -7.58 3.15
N THR A 84 0.70 -8.33 3.79
CA THR A 84 0.43 -9.65 4.35
C THR A 84 -0.02 -9.56 5.81
N VAL A 85 -0.53 -10.65 6.37
CA VAL A 85 -0.89 -10.73 7.80
C VAL A 85 0.31 -10.40 8.69
N ASN A 86 1.48 -10.96 8.39
CA ASN A 86 2.71 -10.68 9.15
C ASN A 86 3.13 -9.21 9.05
N ALA A 87 3.07 -8.62 7.84
CA ALA A 87 3.36 -7.20 7.67
C ALA A 87 2.39 -6.33 8.48
N LEU A 88 1.10 -6.66 8.47
CA LEU A 88 0.08 -5.95 9.25
C LEU A 88 0.34 -6.06 10.77
N GLN A 89 0.68 -7.25 11.26
CA GLN A 89 1.04 -7.45 12.68
C GLN A 89 2.27 -6.61 13.05
N THR A 90 3.30 -6.59 12.20
CA THR A 90 4.52 -5.80 12.41
C THR A 90 4.20 -4.30 12.44
N ILE A 91 3.38 -3.82 11.51
CA ILE A 91 2.91 -2.43 11.46
C ILE A 91 2.18 -2.07 12.76
N MET A 92 1.25 -2.92 13.22
CA MET A 92 0.48 -2.66 14.43
C MET A 92 1.37 -2.61 15.68
N GLN A 93 2.35 -3.50 15.77
CA GLN A 93 3.36 -3.46 16.84
C GLN A 93 4.17 -2.17 16.81
N GLN A 94 4.62 -1.72 15.62
CA GLN A 94 5.35 -0.47 15.46
C GLN A 94 4.52 0.75 15.89
N ILE A 95 3.23 0.78 15.52
CA ILE A 95 2.29 1.82 15.98
C ILE A 95 2.20 1.82 17.51
N GLN A 96 2.05 0.64 18.13
CA GLN A 96 1.90 0.51 19.58
C GLN A 96 3.16 0.96 20.34
N THR A 97 4.35 0.55 19.88
CA THR A 97 5.62 0.82 20.60
C THR A 97 6.17 2.22 20.33
N ARG A 98 6.02 2.75 19.11
CA ARG A 98 6.72 3.98 18.68
C ARG A 98 5.79 5.15 18.38
N GLY A 99 4.47 4.95 18.35
CA GLY A 99 3.50 5.98 17.93
C GLY A 99 3.72 6.51 16.50
N THR A 100 4.59 5.86 15.71
CA THR A 100 5.10 6.35 14.43
C THR A 100 5.36 5.20 13.45
N LEU A 101 5.02 5.47 12.19
CA LEU A 101 5.25 4.70 10.96
C LEU A 101 5.75 5.65 9.88
#